data_AF-A0A1B7MDR9-F1
#
_entry.id   AF-A0A1B7MDR9-F1
#
_cell.length_a   1.000
_cell.length_b   1.000
_cell.length_c   1.000
_cell.angle_alpha   90.00
_cell.angle_beta   90.00
_cell.angle_gamma   90.00
#
_symmetry.space_group_name_H-M   'P 1'
#
loop_
_entity.id
_entity.type
_entity.pdbx_description
1 polymer ?
#
loop_
_entity_poly.entity_id
_entity_poly.type
_entity_poly.pdbx_seq_one_letter_code
_entity_poly.pdbx_strand_id
1 'polypeptide(L)'
;MVGSFHGHAHNRKCQLDWHPTYIAGTGHTEGEGCEHIFSASNELARSTRHASTFHRHQSIEEHFTFWDDDKYAALSNFLYNHYREATRTIKTLETELALIKSELGLDDEDFVRFFNQERAYLNAFRQPPMQDRLRIRYVEVLDELNDCR
;
A
#
# COMPACT_ATOMS: atom_id res chain seq x y z
N MET A 1 -6.62 5.35 1.51
CA MET A 1 -5.25 4.83 1.31
C MET A 1 -5.20 3.46 1.95
N VAL A 2 -4.54 2.51 1.30
CA VAL A 2 -4.24 1.18 1.86
C VAL A 2 -2.73 1.15 2.08
N GLY A 3 -2.23 0.63 3.21
CA GLY A 3 -0.79 0.54 3.42
C GLY A 3 -0.08 -0.24 2.30
N SER A 4 1.17 0.10 1.98
CA SER A 4 1.92 -0.43 0.83
C SER A 4 2.05 -1.95 0.87
N PHE A 5 2.13 -2.58 2.04
CA PHE A 5 2.24 -4.03 2.15
C PHE A 5 0.95 -4.71 1.68
N HIS A 6 -0.19 -4.18 2.14
CA HIS A 6 -1.51 -4.69 1.76
C HIS A 6 -1.98 -4.22 0.39
N GLY A 7 -1.54 -3.04 -0.03
CA GLY A 7 -1.97 -2.39 -1.26
C GLY A 7 -1.70 -3.27 -2.48
N HIS A 8 -0.53 -3.92 -2.54
CA HIS A 8 -0.20 -4.83 -3.63
C HIS A 8 -1.05 -6.11 -3.68
N ALA A 9 -1.68 -6.52 -2.57
CA ALA A 9 -2.59 -7.66 -2.54
C ALA A 9 -3.99 -7.32 -3.08
N HIS A 10 -4.32 -6.05 -3.22
CA HIS A 10 -5.61 -5.63 -3.79
C HIS A 10 -5.60 -5.73 -5.31
N ASN A 11 -6.78 -5.81 -5.92
CA ASN A 11 -6.87 -5.76 -7.38
C ASN A 11 -6.27 -4.45 -7.94
N ARG A 12 -5.77 -4.50 -9.18
CA ARG A 12 -5.03 -3.38 -9.78
C ARG A 12 -5.82 -2.07 -9.79
N LYS A 13 -7.13 -2.13 -10.01
CA LYS A 13 -7.99 -0.94 -9.97
C LYS A 13 -7.95 -0.25 -8.60
N CYS A 14 -8.09 -1.02 -7.52
CA CYS A 14 -7.98 -0.51 -6.17
C CYS A 14 -6.57 0.06 -5.88
N GLN A 15 -5.52 -0.57 -6.41
CA GLN A 15 -4.16 -0.03 -6.28
C GLN A 15 -4.03 1.35 -6.92
N LEU A 16 -4.54 1.56 -8.14
CA LEU A 16 -4.45 2.87 -8.81
C LEU A 16 -5.13 3.98 -8.00
N ASP A 17 -6.22 3.67 -7.32
CA ASP A 17 -6.99 4.66 -6.56
C ASP A 17 -6.43 4.88 -5.14
N TRP A 18 -5.82 3.86 -4.53
CA TRP A 18 -5.56 3.85 -3.07
C TRP A 18 -4.15 3.46 -2.63
N HIS A 19 -3.29 3.01 -3.54
CA HIS A 19 -1.91 2.64 -3.19
C HIS A 19 -1.08 3.91 -2.89
N PRO A 20 -0.24 3.93 -1.84
CA PRO A 20 0.55 5.09 -1.42
C PRO A 20 1.38 5.69 -2.55
N THR A 21 1.95 4.83 -3.41
CA THR A 21 2.74 5.22 -4.60
C THR A 21 2.00 6.15 -5.57
N TYR A 22 0.68 6.03 -5.68
CA TYR A 22 -0.13 6.80 -6.64
C TYR A 22 -0.87 7.97 -5.99
N ILE A 23 -0.72 8.16 -4.67
CA ILE A 23 -1.33 9.25 -3.94
C ILE A 23 -0.29 10.35 -3.73
N ALA A 24 -0.48 11.48 -4.39
CA ALA A 24 0.37 12.65 -4.25
C ALA A 24 0.44 13.10 -2.77
N GLY A 25 1.65 13.40 -2.30
CA GLY A 25 1.91 13.83 -0.92
C GLY A 25 2.26 12.71 0.06
N THR A 26 2.13 11.44 -0.33
CA THR A 26 2.45 10.30 0.57
C THR A 26 3.96 10.10 0.76
N GLY A 27 4.78 10.62 -0.14
CA GLY A 27 6.24 10.49 -0.09
C GLY A 27 6.69 9.02 -0.14
N HIS A 28 7.66 8.65 0.69
CA HIS A 28 8.14 7.27 0.87
C HIS A 28 7.55 6.60 2.12
N THR A 29 6.42 7.10 2.61
CA THR A 29 5.74 6.46 3.74
C THR A 29 5.00 5.22 3.29
N GLU A 30 5.00 4.19 4.13
CA GLU A 30 4.36 2.91 3.83
C GLU A 30 2.86 2.92 4.14
N GLY A 31 2.37 3.89 4.92
CA GLY A 31 0.95 3.99 5.28
C GLY A 31 0.45 2.95 6.28
N GLU A 32 1.34 2.15 6.88
CA GLU A 32 1.04 1.05 7.83
C GLU A 32 0.91 1.52 9.30
N GLY A 33 0.54 2.80 9.51
CA GLY A 33 0.50 3.40 10.84
C GLY A 33 -0.52 2.74 11.78
N CYS A 34 -1.65 2.28 11.23
CA CYS A 34 -2.70 1.63 12.02
C CYS A 34 -2.25 0.26 12.52
N GLU A 35 -1.55 -0.49 11.68
CA GLU A 35 -1.01 -1.82 11.94
C GLU A 35 0.04 -1.75 13.06
N HIS A 36 0.89 -0.72 13.07
CA HIS A 36 1.81 -0.45 14.17
C HIS A 36 1.10 -0.15 15.49
N ILE A 37 0.01 0.64 15.45
CA ILE A 37 -0.82 0.95 16.63
C ILE A 37 -1.47 -0.33 17.17
N PHE A 38 -2.06 -1.15 16.31
CA PHE A 38 -2.69 -2.40 16.72
C PHE A 38 -1.67 -3.36 17.34
N SER A 39 -0.49 -3.47 16.73
CA SER A 39 0.61 -4.28 17.26
C SER A 39 1.01 -3.82 18.67
N ALA A 40 1.25 -2.52 18.87
CA ALA A 40 1.60 -1.96 20.18
C ALA A 40 0.50 -2.19 21.22
N SER A 41 -0.77 -2.04 20.83
CA SER A 41 -1.91 -2.22 21.74
C SER A 41 -2.03 -3.65 22.30
N ASN A 42 -1.44 -4.65 21.65
CA ASN A 42 -1.44 -6.03 22.16
C ASN A 42 -0.71 -6.16 23.50
N GLU A 43 0.22 -5.26 23.81
CA GLU A 43 0.94 -5.24 25.10
C GLU A 43 -0.01 -5.04 26.29
N LEU A 44 -1.13 -4.35 26.08
CA LEU A 44 -2.16 -4.12 27.10
C LEU A 44 -3.02 -5.35 27.39
N ALA A 45 -3.01 -6.37 26.53
CA ALA A 45 -3.95 -7.49 26.64
C ALA A 45 -3.83 -8.23 27.98
N ARG A 46 -2.60 -8.42 28.48
CA ARG A 46 -2.36 -9.16 29.72
C ARG A 46 -2.73 -8.36 30.97
N SER A 47 -2.37 -7.07 31.02
CA SER A 47 -2.61 -6.22 32.18
C SER A 47 -4.09 -5.83 32.32
N THR A 48 -4.80 -5.67 31.20
CA THR A 48 -6.20 -5.24 31.22
C THR A 48 -7.22 -6.38 31.36
N ARG A 49 -6.82 -7.65 31.15
CA ARG A 49 -7.73 -8.81 31.15
C ARG A 49 -8.57 -8.96 32.42
N HIS A 50 -7.96 -8.68 33.57
CA HIS A 50 -8.60 -8.82 34.89
C HIS A 50 -8.74 -7.49 35.62
N ALA A 51 -8.47 -6.37 34.93
CA ALA A 51 -8.63 -5.04 35.49
C ALA A 51 -10.12 -4.69 35.60
N SER A 52 -10.49 -3.93 36.62
CA SER A 52 -11.79 -3.26 36.66
C SER A 52 -11.93 -2.32 35.45
N THR A 53 -13.15 -1.97 35.06
CA THR A 53 -13.41 -1.00 33.98
C THR A 53 -12.60 0.28 34.10
N PHE A 54 -12.51 0.85 35.31
CA PHE A 54 -11.74 2.07 35.57
C PHE A 54 -10.25 1.90 35.23
N HIS A 55 -9.57 0.95 35.89
CA HIS A 55 -8.15 0.67 35.65
C HIS A 55 -7.86 0.26 34.20
N ARG A 56 -8.79 -0.45 33.53
CA ARG A 56 -8.64 -0.79 32.12
C ARG A 56 -8.59 0.46 31.24
N HIS A 57 -9.50 1.42 31.45
CA HIS A 57 -9.47 2.68 30.70
C HIS A 57 -8.20 3.49 30.99
N GLN A 58 -7.82 3.58 32.27
CA GLN A 58 -6.59 4.27 32.67
C GLN A 58 -5.36 3.68 31.98
N SER A 59 -5.20 2.36 31.97
CA SER A 59 -4.04 1.72 31.30
C SER A 59 -4.04 1.92 29.79
N ILE A 60 -5.21 1.94 29.14
CA ILE A 60 -5.32 2.22 27.70
C ILE A 60 -4.90 3.66 27.40
N GLU A 61 -5.39 4.61 28.19
CA GLU A 61 -5.07 6.04 28.06
C GLU A 61 -3.58 6.32 28.28
N GLU A 62 -3.00 5.78 29.35
CA GLU A 62 -1.57 5.93 29.67
C GLU A 62 -0.68 5.34 28.56
N HIS A 63 -1.04 4.16 28.02
CA HIS A 63 -0.28 3.53 26.95
C HIS A 63 -0.29 4.37 25.66
N PHE A 64 -1.45 4.88 25.23
CA PHE A 64 -1.50 5.69 24.03
C PHE A 64 -0.92 7.09 24.21
N THR A 65 -1.00 7.66 25.41
CA THR A 65 -0.31 8.92 25.74
C THR A 65 1.20 8.76 25.60
N PHE A 66 1.75 7.72 26.23
CA PHE A 66 3.18 7.41 26.14
C PHE A 66 3.61 7.09 24.69
N TRP A 67 2.80 6.32 23.97
CA TRP A 67 3.07 6.00 22.57
C TRP A 67 3.10 7.26 21.69
N ASP A 68 2.19 8.21 21.90
CA ASP A 68 2.16 9.49 21.18
C ASP A 68 3.42 10.33 21.47
N ASP A 69 3.83 10.42 22.75
CA ASP A 69 5.07 11.09 23.15
C ASP A 69 6.30 10.49 22.46
N ASP A 70 6.40 9.15 22.42
CA ASP A 70 7.48 8.44 21.73
C ASP A 70 7.47 8.71 20.22
N LYS A 71 6.29 8.71 19.58
CA LYS A 71 6.19 9.04 18.14
C LYS A 71 6.55 10.48 17.87
N TYR A 72 6.12 11.41 18.71
CA TYR A 72 6.44 12.82 18.57
C TYR A 72 7.95 13.05 18.72
N ALA A 73 8.59 12.42 19.70
CA ALA A 73 10.04 12.48 19.88
C ALA A 73 10.81 11.89 18.68
N ALA A 74 10.29 10.83 18.05
CA ALA A 74 10.89 10.20 16.88
C ALA A 74 10.62 10.92 15.55
N LEU A 75 9.62 11.82 15.49
CA LEU A 75 9.09 12.40 14.26
C LEU A 75 10.17 13.12 13.43
N SER A 76 11.01 13.92 14.06
CA SER A 76 12.06 14.69 13.35
C SER A 76 13.07 13.77 12.67
N ASN A 77 13.47 12.67 13.33
CA ASN A 77 14.38 11.69 12.77
C ASN A 77 13.73 10.93 11.62
N PHE A 78 12.47 10.55 11.77
CA PHE A 78 11.67 9.91 10.72
C PHE A 78 11.64 10.78 9.46
N LEU A 79 11.23 12.04 9.58
CA LEU A 79 11.16 12.98 8.45
C LEU A 79 12.53 13.21 7.80
N TYR A 80 13.58 13.41 8.61
CA TYR A 80 14.94 13.60 8.11
C TYR A 80 15.46 12.40 7.31
N ASN A 81 15.23 11.19 7.81
CA ASN A 81 15.68 9.97 7.15
C ASN A 81 14.95 9.75 5.82
N HIS A 82 13.63 9.90 5.79
CA HIS A 82 12.85 9.75 4.56
C HIS A 82 13.19 10.83 3.52
N TYR A 83 13.43 12.07 3.95
CA TYR A 83 13.90 13.13 3.03
C TYR A 83 15.25 12.78 2.41
N ARG A 84 16.21 12.29 3.20
CA ARG A 84 17.51 11.86 2.71
C ARG A 84 17.43 10.68 1.76
N GLU A 85 16.59 9.71 2.07
CA GLU A 85 16.32 8.56 1.21
C GLU A 85 15.75 9.00 -0.13
N ALA A 86 14.69 9.81 -0.13
CA ALA A 86 14.08 10.32 -1.36
C ALA A 86 15.08 11.10 -2.21
N THR A 87 15.88 11.98 -1.58
CA THR A 87 16.93 12.74 -2.28
C THR A 87 17.99 11.82 -2.88
N ARG A 88 18.38 10.78 -2.16
CA ARG A 88 19.35 9.79 -2.64
C ARG A 88 18.78 9.04 -3.84
N THR A 89 17.55 8.53 -3.74
CA THR A 89 16.85 7.79 -4.80
C THR A 89 16.76 8.61 -6.08
N ILE A 90 16.37 9.89 -5.97
CA ILE A 90 16.33 10.81 -7.12
C ILE A 90 17.73 10.90 -7.76
N LYS A 91 18.76 11.21 -6.97
CA LYS A 91 20.14 11.34 -7.48
C LYS A 91 20.67 10.07 -8.13
N THR A 92 20.31 8.89 -7.61
CA THR A 92 20.82 7.62 -8.13
C THR A 92 20.07 7.17 -9.38
N LEU A 93 18.76 7.38 -9.44
CA LEU A 93 17.92 6.82 -10.50
C LEU A 93 17.65 7.80 -11.65
N GLU A 94 17.96 9.09 -11.50
CA GLU A 94 17.73 10.10 -12.54
C GLU A 94 18.41 9.76 -13.88
N THR A 95 19.68 9.34 -13.82
CA THR A 95 20.43 8.95 -15.03
C THR A 95 19.84 7.70 -15.69
N GLU A 96 19.50 6.69 -14.90
CA GLU A 96 18.91 5.44 -15.41
C GLU A 96 17.55 5.70 -16.05
N LEU A 97 16.71 6.49 -15.38
CA LEU A 97 15.40 6.89 -15.90
C LEU A 97 15.53 7.69 -17.20
N ALA A 98 16.51 8.59 -17.31
CA ALA A 98 16.74 9.37 -18.53
C ALA A 98 17.16 8.48 -19.72
N LEU A 99 18.00 7.47 -19.47
CA LEU A 99 18.39 6.50 -20.51
C LEU A 99 17.19 5.69 -21.00
N ILE A 100 16.40 5.15 -20.07
CA ILE A 100 15.21 4.35 -20.38
C ILE A 100 14.17 5.20 -21.13
N LYS A 101 13.94 6.45 -20.69
CA LYS A 101 13.06 7.41 -21.39
C LYS A 101 13.52 7.62 -22.83
N SER A 102 14.81 7.86 -23.04
CA SER A 102 15.36 8.07 -24.39
C SER A 102 15.23 6.82 -25.26
N GLU A 103 15.48 5.63 -24.72
CA GLU A 103 15.39 4.36 -25.45
C GLU A 103 13.94 4.05 -25.88
N LEU A 104 12.99 4.32 -24.99
CA LEU A 104 11.57 4.08 -25.24
C LEU A 104 10.85 5.25 -25.92
N GLY A 105 11.53 6.38 -26.15
CA GLY A 105 10.95 7.59 -26.71
C GLY A 105 9.87 8.21 -25.83
N LEU A 106 10.07 8.17 -24.51
CA LEU A 106 9.12 8.63 -23.50
C LEU A 106 9.50 9.98 -22.89
N ASP A 107 8.48 10.75 -22.49
CA ASP A 107 8.60 11.94 -21.65
C ASP A 107 7.95 11.76 -20.27
N ASP A 108 7.88 12.83 -19.46
CA ASP A 108 7.28 12.77 -18.12
C ASP A 108 5.74 12.74 -18.18
N GLU A 109 5.16 13.38 -19.18
CA GLU A 109 3.72 13.41 -19.44
C GLU A 109 3.18 12.01 -19.76
N ASP A 110 4.00 11.16 -20.37
CA ASP A 110 3.65 9.78 -20.69
C ASP A 110 3.29 8.96 -19.45
N PHE A 111 3.98 9.12 -18.31
CA PHE A 111 3.64 8.37 -17.10
C PHE A 111 2.24 8.71 -16.58
N VAL A 112 1.91 10.01 -16.58
CA VAL A 112 0.58 10.50 -16.21
C VAL A 112 -0.46 9.99 -17.21
N ARG A 113 -0.14 9.98 -18.50
CA ARG A 113 -1.01 9.45 -19.55
C ARG A 113 -1.25 7.95 -19.36
N PHE A 114 -0.21 7.16 -19.14
CA PHE A 114 -0.31 5.71 -18.93
C PHE A 114 -1.14 5.38 -17.69
N PHE A 115 -0.90 6.07 -16.58
CA PHE A 115 -1.70 5.91 -15.37
C PHE A 115 -3.19 6.16 -15.62
N ASN A 116 -3.53 7.24 -16.35
CA ASN A 116 -4.91 7.55 -16.69
C ASN A 116 -5.52 6.56 -17.68
N GLN A 117 -4.76 6.09 -18.67
CA GLN A 117 -5.19 5.08 -19.63
C GLN A 117 -5.46 3.74 -18.96
N GLU A 118 -4.58 3.30 -18.06
CA GLU A 118 -4.75 2.07 -17.28
C GLU A 118 -6.03 2.16 -16.43
N ARG A 119 -6.23 3.28 -15.75
CA ARG A 119 -7.44 3.52 -14.96
C ARG A 119 -8.70 3.53 -15.83
N ALA A 120 -8.67 4.19 -16.99
CA ALA A 120 -9.79 4.23 -17.92
C ALA A 120 -10.12 2.83 -18.47
N TYR A 121 -9.09 2.08 -18.86
CA TYR A 121 -9.22 0.71 -19.31
C TYR A 121 -9.89 -0.17 -18.24
N LEU A 122 -9.37 -0.19 -17.02
CA LEU A 122 -9.90 -0.99 -15.92
C LEU A 122 -11.31 -0.55 -15.48
N ASN A 123 -11.68 0.72 -15.68
CA ASN A 123 -13.04 1.20 -15.44
C ASN A 123 -14.03 0.75 -16.52
N ALA A 124 -13.61 0.73 -17.78
CA ALA A 124 -14.42 0.25 -18.89
C ALA A 124 -14.55 -1.29 -18.88
N PHE A 125 -13.58 -1.98 -18.29
CA PHE A 125 -13.52 -3.44 -18.23
C PHE A 125 -14.50 -4.02 -17.20
N ARG A 126 -15.77 -4.15 -17.59
CA ARG A 126 -16.77 -4.88 -16.78
C ARG A 126 -16.66 -6.40 -16.94
N GLN A 127 -16.24 -6.89 -18.11
CA GLN A 127 -16.04 -8.31 -18.39
C GLN A 127 -14.88 -8.53 -19.36
N PRO A 128 -14.18 -9.68 -19.27
CA PRO A 128 -13.14 -10.04 -20.23
C PRO A 128 -13.71 -10.17 -21.65
N PRO A 129 -12.90 -9.94 -22.70
CA PRO A 129 -13.24 -10.29 -24.07
C PRO A 129 -13.78 -11.72 -24.16
N MET A 130 -14.66 -11.98 -25.13
CA MET A 130 -15.26 -13.31 -25.32
C MET A 130 -14.22 -14.43 -25.42
N GLN A 131 -13.07 -14.17 -26.06
CA GLN A 131 -11.98 -15.14 -26.15
C GLN A 131 -11.38 -15.50 -24.78
N ASP A 132 -11.17 -14.51 -23.91
CA ASP A 132 -10.64 -14.75 -22.57
C ASP A 132 -11.67 -15.45 -21.69
N ARG A 133 -12.96 -15.10 -21.84
CA ARG A 133 -14.05 -15.83 -21.16
C ARG A 133 -14.10 -17.30 -21.56
N LEU A 134 -13.93 -17.60 -22.85
CA LEU A 134 -13.88 -18.97 -23.36
C LEU A 134 -12.66 -19.73 -22.82
N ARG A 135 -11.49 -19.09 -22.76
CA ARG A 135 -10.27 -19.70 -22.21
C ARG A 135 -10.42 -19.98 -20.72
N ILE A 136 -10.94 -19.02 -19.95
CA ILE A 136 -11.24 -19.19 -18.52
C ILE A 136 -12.20 -20.36 -18.34
N ARG A 137 -13.33 -20.38 -19.08
CA ARG A 137 -14.31 -21.47 -18.95
C ARG A 137 -13.74 -22.82 -19.36
N TYR A 138 -12.88 -22.86 -20.38
CA TYR A 138 -12.20 -24.08 -20.79
C TYR A 138 -11.33 -24.65 -19.66
N VAL A 139 -10.56 -23.80 -18.98
CA VAL A 139 -9.74 -24.22 -17.83
C VAL A 139 -10.62 -24.68 -16.66
N GLU A 140 -11.67 -23.93 -16.32
CA GLU A 140 -12.62 -24.34 -15.26
C GLU A 140 -13.22 -25.72 -15.53
N VAL A 141 -13.60 -26.02 -16.79
CA VAL A 141 -14.14 -27.33 -17.17
C VAL A 141 -13.09 -28.44 -17.07
N LEU A 142 -11.82 -28.14 -17.35
CA LEU A 142 -10.73 -29.11 -17.16
C LEU A 142 -10.50 -29.42 -15.68
N ASP A 143 -10.56 -28.40 -14.82
CA ASP A 143 -10.43 -28.58 -13.37
C ASP A 143 -11.62 -29.39 -12.81
N GLU A 144 -12.86 -29.04 -13.21
CA GLU A 144 -14.08 -29.79 -12.86
C GLU A 144 -13.97 -31.28 -13.26
N LEU A 145 -13.41 -31.56 -14.45
CA LEU A 145 -13.20 -32.94 -14.92
C LEU A 145 -12.15 -33.69 -14.09
N ASN A 146 -11.09 -33.00 -13.66
CA ASN A 146 -10.02 -33.59 -12.87
C ASN A 146 -10.46 -33.90 -11.43
N ASP A 147 -11.28 -33.04 -10.84
CA ASP A 147 -11.84 -33.23 -9.49
C ASP A 147 -12.90 -34.35 -9.43
N CYS A 148 -13.46 -34.73 -10.58
CA CYS A 148 -14.42 -35.83 -10.70
C CYS A 148 -13.77 -37.22 -10.90
N ARG A 149 -12.43 -37.32 -10.89
CA ARG A 149 -11.67 -38.58 -10.95
C ARG A 149 -11.19 -39.01 -9.59
#